data_AF-E9E149-F1
#
_entry.id   AF-E9E149-F1
#
_cell.length_a   1.000
_cell.length_b   1.000
_cell.length_c   1.000
_cell.angle_alpha   90.00
_cell.angle_beta   90.00
_cell.angle_gamma   90.00
#
_symmetry.space_group_name_H-M   'P 1'
#
loop_
_entity.id
_entity.type
_entity.pdbx_description
1 polymer ?
#
loop_
_entity_poly.entity_id
_entity_poly.type
_entity_poly.pdbx_seq_one_letter_code
_entity_poly.pdbx_strand_id
1 'polypeptide(L)'
;MSLFVLAETPAGYGLFKASDKKMFKNEDLAAELGRPEKLVEMLKLKKFVKFDSAAMALEEAASLKEGKVPELLTTLLEDLKSEKKASLAVADMKLGTAISNLPQFNITPVAGSETMDCFRGIREHLSSLIPGLEQDIVDRMSLGLSHSMSRHKLKFSADKVDSMIIQAIKLIDDMDKELNVYAMRTKEWYGWHFPEMAKILNDNMAYARVILAVGMRTNIADSDLSEILPEEVEVAIKAAAEISMGTEIMEEDLDNIKLLAEQVIRYSEYRTQLSSYLETRMRAIAPNLTALVGYLVGARLIAHAGSLISLAKAPGSTIQILGAEKALFRALKTKHDTPKYGLIYHSSLIGQATGRNKGKIARMLSAKAALGLRVDALGGDDDEEDEEERAILGLSNRIKLENRLRKLEGKPPLPKGANVAPSGEIVGAGGFTLKETRRYNTDADGVTEEVNGDTPLKKEKKSKDKKKPKIEAVEEDSDDEMKDAEDEESDKDATTPAKKVTKLSSEEYERLAEAAGLSVKKFKRKYERGDVQLSADGTPKVFSKKELKKLRKAEAANQSTPSKSATEPSPEKKKKRKHDDEEEELESTKKDKKQKKKKRHSDVE
;
A
#
# COMPACT_ATOMS: atom_id res chain seq x y z
N MET A 1 63.48 25.15 22.29
CA MET A 1 62.02 25.06 22.22
C MET A 1 61.61 23.88 23.07
N SER A 2 60.60 24.05 23.91
CA SER A 2 59.98 22.92 24.59
C SER A 2 59.15 22.15 23.57
N LEU A 3 59.20 20.82 23.64
CA LEU A 3 58.41 19.96 22.75
C LEU A 3 57.21 19.42 23.53
N PHE A 4 56.02 19.63 22.97
CA PHE A 4 54.76 19.11 23.48
C PHE A 4 54.18 18.14 22.47
N VAL A 5 53.43 17.14 22.95
CA VAL A 5 52.71 16.18 22.12
C VAL A 5 51.23 16.25 22.47
N LEU A 6 50.39 16.48 21.45
CA LEU A 6 48.93 16.50 21.59
C LEU A 6 48.36 15.12 21.27
N ALA A 7 47.89 14.40 22.28
CA ALA A 7 47.21 13.13 22.11
C ALA A 7 45.70 13.30 22.10
N GLU A 8 45.06 12.87 21.02
CA GLU A 8 43.62 12.78 20.89
C GLU A 8 43.16 11.39 21.31
N THR A 9 42.26 11.32 22.30
CA THR A 9 41.73 10.06 22.81
C THR A 9 40.20 10.11 22.80
N PRO A 10 39.51 8.95 22.76
CA PRO A 10 38.05 8.92 22.89
C PRO A 10 37.52 9.52 24.20
N ALA A 11 38.38 9.65 25.21
CA ALA A 11 38.03 10.19 26.52
C ALA A 11 38.29 11.71 26.64
N GLY A 12 39.12 12.29 25.76
CA GLY A 12 39.56 13.68 25.89
C GLY A 12 40.91 13.98 25.22
N TYR A 13 41.44 15.16 25.49
CA TYR A 13 42.74 15.63 25.02
C TYR A 13 43.82 15.50 26.09
N GLY A 14 44.93 14.84 25.76
CA GLY A 14 46.11 14.76 26.58
C GLY A 14 47.24 15.63 26.04
N LEU A 15 47.77 16.53 26.87
CA LEU A 15 48.96 17.31 26.56
C LEU A 15 50.17 16.77 27.32
N PHE A 16 51.13 16.22 26.59
CA PHE A 16 52.36 15.67 27.14
C PHE A 16 53.54 16.60 26.87
N LYS A 17 54.44 16.75 27.84
CA LYS A 17 55.72 17.46 27.70
C LYS A 17 56.83 16.44 27.53
N ALA A 18 57.55 16.51 26.42
CA ALA A 18 58.71 15.66 26.18
C ALA A 18 59.89 16.10 27.05
N SER A 19 60.61 15.13 27.62
CA SER A 19 61.87 15.36 28.35
C SER A 19 62.96 15.89 27.41
N ASP A 20 63.08 15.30 26.22
CA ASP A 20 64.09 15.64 25.23
C ASP A 20 63.56 16.50 24.08
N LYS A 21 64.31 17.57 23.79
CA LYS A 21 63.98 18.56 22.75
C LYS A 21 64.19 18.06 21.31
N LYS A 22 64.88 16.93 21.13
CA LYS A 22 65.21 16.31 19.82
C LYS A 22 64.70 14.87 19.69
N MET A 23 63.62 14.52 20.41
CA MET A 23 63.06 13.18 20.43
C MET A 23 62.88 12.55 19.04
N PHE A 24 62.34 13.29 18.07
CA PHE A 24 62.04 12.75 16.73
C PHE A 24 63.24 12.53 15.78
N LYS A 25 64.47 12.83 16.22
CA LYS A 25 65.69 12.63 15.41
C LYS A 25 66.44 11.34 15.72
N ASN A 26 65.99 10.58 16.72
CA ASN A 26 66.64 9.34 17.12
C ASN A 26 66.08 8.17 16.30
N GLU A 27 66.97 7.40 15.64
CA GLU A 27 66.58 6.24 14.83
C GLU A 27 66.07 5.06 15.70
N ASP A 28 66.49 4.99 16.97
CA ASP A 28 66.09 3.94 17.93
C ASP A 28 64.78 4.25 18.68
N LEU A 29 64.10 5.36 18.37
CA LEU A 29 62.93 5.86 19.10
C LEU A 29 61.82 4.80 19.24
N ALA A 30 61.58 4.02 18.18
CA ALA A 30 60.56 2.97 18.17
C ALA A 30 60.84 1.84 19.18
N ALA A 31 62.11 1.46 19.37
CA ALA A 31 62.50 0.42 20.31
C ALA A 31 62.41 0.89 21.78
N GLU A 32 62.64 2.19 22.02
CA GLU A 32 62.56 2.78 23.35
C GLU A 32 61.13 3.07 23.80
N LEU A 33 60.26 3.49 22.88
CA LEU A 33 58.84 3.77 23.14
C LEU A 33 57.99 2.52 23.38
N GLY A 34 58.49 1.34 23.00
CA GLY A 34 57.81 0.06 23.25
C GLY A 34 57.78 -0.37 24.72
N ARG A 35 58.61 0.25 25.59
CA ARG A 35 58.63 -0.03 27.04
C ARG A 35 57.82 1.04 27.80
N PRO A 36 56.82 0.66 28.62
CA PRO A 36 55.94 1.62 29.28
C PRO A 36 56.68 2.54 30.28
N GLU A 37 57.67 2.00 31.00
CA GLU A 37 58.46 2.77 31.98
C GLU A 37 59.26 3.90 31.31
N LYS A 38 59.95 3.60 30.20
CA LYS A 38 60.70 4.59 29.42
C LYS A 38 59.77 5.63 28.80
N LEU A 39 58.58 5.22 28.35
CA LEU A 39 57.59 6.13 27.77
C LEU A 39 57.11 7.18 28.79
N VAL A 40 56.84 6.77 30.02
CA VAL A 40 56.42 7.68 31.11
C VAL A 40 57.56 8.62 31.53
N GLU A 41 58.81 8.16 31.49
CA GLU A 41 59.98 9.01 31.71
C GLU A 41 60.16 10.06 30.61
N MET A 42 59.95 9.65 29.35
CA MET A 42 60.10 10.50 28.17
C MET A 42 58.94 11.50 27.97
N LEU A 43 57.72 11.10 28.30
CA LEU A 43 56.50 11.89 28.11
C LEU A 43 55.81 12.09 29.46
N LYS A 44 55.98 13.28 30.04
CA LYS A 44 55.27 13.64 31.27
C LYS A 44 53.97 14.34 30.96
N LEU A 45 52.87 13.85 31.53
CA LEU A 45 51.55 14.47 31.40
C LEU A 45 51.59 15.89 32.01
N LYS A 46 51.27 16.91 31.20
CA LYS A 46 51.13 18.30 31.66
C LYS A 46 49.69 18.59 32.06
N LYS A 47 48.73 18.21 31.21
CA LYS A 47 47.29 18.39 31.46
C LYS A 47 46.50 17.37 30.66
N PHE A 48 45.44 16.85 31.26
CA PHE A 48 44.44 16.04 30.59
C PHE A 48 43.09 16.75 30.73
N VAL A 49 42.40 16.96 29.61
CA VAL A 49 41.04 17.52 29.61
C VAL A 49 40.11 16.45 29.11
N LYS A 50 39.22 16.00 29.99
CA LYS A 50 38.24 14.95 29.73
C LYS A 50 37.01 15.56 29.05
N PHE A 51 36.36 14.80 28.18
CA PHE A 51 35.04 15.14 27.68
C PHE A 51 33.97 14.84 28.73
N ASP A 52 33.09 15.81 28.98
CA ASP A 52 32.03 15.66 29.99
C ASP A 52 30.83 14.86 29.46
N SER A 53 30.56 14.92 28.15
CA SER A 53 29.44 14.22 27.51
C SER A 53 29.80 13.62 26.16
N ALA A 54 29.06 12.58 25.77
CA ALA A 54 29.21 11.94 24.46
C ALA A 54 28.80 12.85 23.28
N ALA A 55 27.94 13.84 23.51
CA ALA A 55 27.54 14.82 22.51
C ALA A 55 28.69 15.78 22.19
N MET A 56 29.32 16.33 23.23
CA MET A 56 30.52 17.15 23.11
C MET A 56 31.65 16.36 22.43
N ALA A 57 31.91 15.11 22.84
CA ALA A 57 32.91 14.27 22.20
C ALA A 57 32.64 14.04 20.70
N LEU A 58 31.37 14.00 20.28
CA LEU A 58 31.00 13.86 18.87
C LEU A 58 31.24 15.15 18.09
N GLU A 59 30.89 16.30 18.63
CA GLU A 59 31.12 17.62 18.00
C GLU A 59 32.61 17.91 17.84
N GLU A 60 33.39 17.61 18.88
CA GLU A 60 34.85 17.72 18.88
C GLU A 60 35.46 16.77 17.83
N ALA A 61 35.01 15.49 17.77
CA ALA A 61 35.47 14.53 16.77
C ALA A 61 35.06 14.90 15.33
N ALA A 62 33.87 15.50 15.14
CA ALA A 62 33.42 15.99 13.83
C ALA A 62 34.27 17.18 13.37
N SER A 63 34.56 18.12 14.28
CA SER A 63 35.42 19.28 14.00
C SER A 63 36.85 18.88 13.65
N LEU A 64 37.42 17.92 14.39
CA LEU A 64 38.73 17.33 14.11
C LEU A 64 38.78 16.67 12.72
N LYS A 65 37.73 15.95 12.33
CA LYS A 65 37.62 15.31 11.01
C LYS A 65 37.64 16.35 9.88
N GLU A 66 37.06 17.51 10.09
CA GLU A 66 37.10 18.64 9.14
C GLU A 66 38.42 19.43 9.20
N GLY A 67 39.32 19.10 10.14
CA GLY A 67 40.56 19.82 10.37
C GLY A 67 40.36 21.20 11.01
N LYS A 68 39.18 21.45 11.60
CA LYS A 68 38.90 22.66 12.38
C LYS A 68 39.38 22.45 13.81
N VAL A 69 39.85 23.52 14.46
CA VAL A 69 40.26 23.49 15.87
C VAL A 69 39.02 23.75 16.73
N PRO A 70 38.55 22.77 17.51
CA PRO A 70 37.39 22.96 18.37
C PRO A 70 37.72 23.77 19.65
N GLU A 71 36.67 24.28 20.31
CA GLU A 71 36.80 25.25 21.40
C GLU A 71 37.56 24.69 22.60
N LEU A 72 37.31 23.42 22.94
CA LEU A 72 37.92 22.75 24.09
C LEU A 72 39.43 22.49 23.87
N LEU A 73 39.81 22.19 22.62
CA LEU A 73 41.21 22.15 22.22
C LEU A 73 41.85 23.55 22.30
N THR A 74 41.12 24.60 21.94
CA THR A 74 41.60 25.98 22.04
C THR A 74 41.88 26.36 23.49
N THR A 75 41.02 25.97 24.43
CA THR A 75 41.22 26.19 25.88
C THR A 75 42.44 25.43 26.40
N LEU A 76 42.67 24.20 25.93
CA LEU A 76 43.87 23.42 26.28
C LEU A 76 45.16 24.11 25.79
N LEU A 77 45.13 24.71 24.59
CA LEU A 77 46.28 25.39 24.01
C LEU A 77 46.62 26.72 24.74
N GLU A 78 45.69 27.32 25.48
CA GLU A 78 45.97 28.52 26.32
C GLU A 78 47.07 28.30 27.35
N ASP A 79 47.17 27.09 27.90
CA ASP A 79 48.22 26.73 28.87
C ASP A 79 49.64 26.67 28.25
N LEU A 80 49.74 26.75 26.91
CA LEU A 80 50.99 26.83 26.17
C LEU A 80 51.44 28.29 25.95
N LYS A 81 50.58 29.29 26.16
CA LYS A 81 50.92 30.73 26.00
C LYS A 81 52.04 31.18 26.94
N SER A 82 52.21 30.51 28.08
CA SER A 82 53.25 30.81 29.08
C SER A 82 54.68 30.54 28.59
N GLU A 83 54.88 29.74 27.54
CA GLU A 83 56.20 29.39 27.02
C GLU A 83 56.53 30.16 25.72
N LYS A 84 57.58 31.01 25.75
CA LYS A 84 57.91 31.97 24.68
C LYS A 84 58.17 31.35 23.27
N LYS A 85 58.49 30.06 23.16
CA LYS A 85 58.66 29.29 21.90
C LYS A 85 58.41 27.79 22.14
N ALA A 86 57.19 27.34 21.88
CA ALA A 86 56.75 25.96 22.02
C ALA A 86 56.59 25.27 20.66
N SER A 87 57.06 24.03 20.56
CA SER A 87 56.82 23.15 19.41
C SER A 87 55.77 22.11 19.80
N LEU A 88 54.76 21.90 18.95
CA LEU A 88 53.65 20.98 19.22
C LEU A 88 53.63 19.86 18.16
N ALA A 89 53.82 18.63 18.61
CA ALA A 89 53.67 17.45 17.78
C ALA A 89 52.19 17.09 17.64
N VAL A 90 51.72 16.96 16.40
CA VAL A 90 50.33 16.62 16.04
C VAL A 90 50.36 15.51 14.99
N ALA A 91 49.46 14.54 15.11
CA ALA A 91 49.44 13.37 14.23
C ALA A 91 48.97 13.71 12.79
N ASP A 92 47.97 14.59 12.66
CA ASP A 92 47.44 15.00 11.35
C ASP A 92 48.04 16.34 10.91
N MET A 93 48.49 16.38 9.64
CA MET A 93 49.08 17.56 9.04
C MET A 93 48.04 18.68 8.84
N LYS A 94 46.78 18.32 8.54
CA LYS A 94 45.70 19.31 8.38
C LYS A 94 45.41 20.05 9.69
N LEU A 95 45.29 19.30 10.78
CA LEU A 95 45.13 19.88 12.10
C LEU A 95 46.35 20.71 12.50
N GLY A 96 47.57 20.24 12.23
CA GLY A 96 48.80 21.01 12.43
C GLY A 96 48.78 22.36 11.72
N THR A 97 48.35 22.40 10.44
CA THR A 97 48.20 23.67 9.70
C THR A 97 47.10 24.56 10.28
N ALA A 98 45.98 24.00 10.71
CA ALA A 98 44.89 24.76 11.32
C ALA A 98 45.32 25.40 12.65
N ILE A 99 46.08 24.68 13.48
CA ILE A 99 46.64 25.21 14.73
C ILE A 99 47.68 26.30 14.45
N SER A 100 48.52 26.15 13.41
CA SER A 100 49.50 27.17 13.01
C SER A 100 48.85 28.48 12.56
N ASN A 101 47.65 28.40 11.97
CA ASN A 101 46.92 29.56 11.47
C ASN A 101 46.23 30.35 12.60
N LEU A 102 46.23 29.86 13.84
CA LEU A 102 45.68 30.58 14.98
C LEU A 102 46.65 31.67 15.45
N PRO A 103 46.34 32.96 15.24
CA PRO A 103 47.27 34.07 15.49
C PRO A 103 47.56 34.31 16.98
N GLN A 104 46.77 33.70 17.87
CA GLN A 104 46.88 33.85 19.32
C GLN A 104 48.01 32.99 19.93
N PHE A 105 48.54 32.02 19.18
CA PHE A 105 49.50 31.03 19.66
C PHE A 105 50.73 31.00 18.77
N ASN A 106 51.88 31.46 19.27
CA ASN A 106 53.15 31.40 18.54
C ASN A 106 53.78 30.00 18.62
N ILE A 107 53.03 28.98 18.16
CA ILE A 107 53.36 27.55 18.24
C ILE A 107 53.84 27.08 16.86
N THR A 108 54.96 26.37 16.82
CA THR A 108 55.43 25.70 15.60
C THR A 108 54.94 24.24 15.59
N PRO A 109 53.98 23.86 14.74
CA PRO A 109 53.54 22.47 14.66
C PRO A 109 54.62 21.59 14.03
N VAL A 110 54.77 20.38 14.54
CA VAL A 110 55.60 19.31 13.99
C VAL A 110 54.67 18.17 13.67
N ALA A 111 54.35 17.98 12.40
CA ALA A 111 53.51 16.90 11.91
C ALA A 111 54.25 16.17 10.79
N GLY A 112 54.26 14.84 10.81
CA GLY A 112 54.98 14.02 9.84
C GLY A 112 55.17 12.57 10.29
N SER A 113 55.74 11.74 9.42
CA SER A 113 55.96 10.31 9.66
C SER A 113 56.81 10.03 10.91
N GLU A 114 57.76 10.92 11.22
CA GLU A 114 58.65 10.84 12.39
C GLU A 114 57.91 10.91 13.73
N THR A 115 56.68 11.45 13.75
CA THR A 115 55.86 11.55 14.97
C THR A 115 54.95 10.33 15.19
N MET A 116 54.77 9.48 14.18
CA MET A 116 53.79 8.38 14.22
C MET A 116 54.16 7.29 15.22
N ASP A 117 55.45 6.99 15.39
CA ASP A 117 55.91 6.01 16.37
C ASP A 117 55.66 6.48 17.81
N CYS A 118 55.77 7.80 18.06
CA CYS A 118 55.39 8.41 19.33
C CYS A 118 53.89 8.27 19.59
N PHE A 119 53.03 8.57 18.61
CA PHE A 119 51.59 8.38 18.73
C PHE A 119 51.19 6.90 18.88
N ARG A 120 51.94 5.98 18.28
CA ARG A 120 51.73 4.54 18.46
C ARG A 120 52.03 4.12 19.89
N GLY A 121 53.17 4.54 20.46
CA GLY A 121 53.52 4.27 21.85
C GLY A 121 52.52 4.86 22.84
N ILE A 122 52.04 6.09 22.59
CA ILE A 122 51.01 6.74 23.43
C ILE A 122 49.69 5.96 23.42
N ARG A 123 49.29 5.43 22.26
CA ARG A 123 48.04 4.65 22.14
C ARG A 123 48.15 3.27 22.79
N GLU A 124 49.30 2.61 22.67
CA GLU A 124 49.53 1.29 23.24
C GLU A 124 49.59 1.32 24.78
N HIS A 125 50.16 2.38 25.35
CA HIS A 125 50.40 2.52 26.79
C HIS A 125 49.59 3.67 27.43
N LEU A 126 48.42 3.99 26.88
CA LEU A 126 47.62 5.15 27.30
C LEU A 126 47.23 5.10 28.79
N SER A 127 46.89 3.90 29.28
CA SER A 127 46.52 3.64 30.68
C SER A 127 47.67 3.87 31.66
N SER A 128 48.92 3.71 31.19
CA SER A 128 50.13 3.97 32.00
C SER A 128 50.53 5.45 31.98
N LEU A 129 50.15 6.19 30.93
CA LEU A 129 50.45 7.61 30.75
C LEU A 129 49.51 8.55 31.51
N ILE A 130 48.25 8.16 31.69
CA ILE A 130 47.21 8.98 32.32
C ILE A 130 46.70 8.27 33.58
N PRO A 131 47.10 8.71 34.78
CA PRO A 131 46.60 8.14 36.03
C PRO A 131 45.08 8.27 36.13
N GLY A 132 44.38 7.18 36.45
CA GLY A 132 42.92 7.15 36.59
C GLY A 132 42.14 6.88 35.30
N LEU A 133 42.83 6.66 34.16
CA LEU A 133 42.22 6.24 32.90
C LEU A 133 42.46 4.73 32.69
N GLU A 134 41.65 3.89 33.34
CA GLU A 134 41.71 2.44 33.12
C GLU A 134 41.28 2.06 31.70
N GLN A 135 41.85 0.96 31.18
CA GLN A 135 41.59 0.49 29.81
C GLN A 135 40.10 0.23 29.56
N ASP A 136 39.40 -0.38 30.53
CA ASP A 136 37.96 -0.64 30.46
C ASP A 136 37.11 0.63 30.26
N ILE A 137 37.53 1.74 30.86
CA ILE A 137 36.83 3.02 30.76
C ILE A 137 37.04 3.59 29.35
N VAL A 138 38.26 3.51 28.82
CA VAL A 138 38.60 3.96 27.46
C VAL A 138 37.80 3.17 26.42
N ASP A 139 37.69 1.86 26.58
CA ASP A 139 36.96 0.99 25.64
C ASP A 139 35.47 1.31 25.64
N ARG A 140 34.87 1.57 26.82
CA ARG A 140 33.46 2.00 26.92
C ARG A 140 33.22 3.37 26.28
N MET A 141 34.13 4.33 26.50
CA MET A 141 34.04 5.65 25.87
C MET A 141 34.21 5.57 24.34
N SER A 142 35.15 4.75 23.88
CA SER A 142 35.37 4.46 22.45
C SER A 142 34.13 3.83 21.80
N LEU A 143 33.49 2.86 22.47
CA LEU A 143 32.24 2.26 22.00
C LEU A 143 31.10 3.30 21.94
N GLY A 144 30.97 4.13 22.97
CA GLY A 144 29.97 5.19 23.05
C GLY A 144 30.11 6.24 21.95
N LEU A 145 31.34 6.71 21.69
CA LEU A 145 31.65 7.64 20.61
C LEU A 145 31.43 6.98 19.25
N SER A 146 31.82 5.72 19.08
CA SER A 146 31.62 4.96 17.83
C SER A 146 30.13 4.77 17.50
N HIS A 147 29.30 4.47 18.49
CA HIS A 147 27.85 4.41 18.32
C HIS A 147 27.28 5.78 17.96
N SER A 148 27.70 6.84 18.65
CA SER A 148 27.20 8.21 18.38
C SER A 148 27.60 8.69 16.99
N MET A 149 28.85 8.49 16.58
CA MET A 149 29.34 8.85 15.25
C MET A 149 28.67 8.03 14.14
N SER A 150 28.49 6.72 14.36
CA SER A 150 27.72 5.86 13.45
C SER A 150 26.27 6.32 13.36
N ARG A 151 25.63 6.67 14.49
CA ARG A 151 24.27 7.21 14.50
C ARG A 151 24.17 8.56 13.83
N HIS A 152 25.16 9.45 13.96
CA HIS A 152 25.16 10.73 13.26
C HIS A 152 25.25 10.53 11.75
N LYS A 153 26.14 9.64 11.29
CA LYS A 153 26.20 9.25 9.87
C LYS A 153 24.93 8.54 9.38
N LEU A 154 24.30 7.72 10.23
CA LEU A 154 23.06 7.00 9.89
C LEU A 154 21.80 7.84 10.07
N LYS A 155 21.81 8.89 10.91
CA LYS A 155 20.70 9.86 11.00
C LYS A 155 20.55 10.63 9.69
N PHE A 156 21.63 10.74 8.93
CA PHE A 156 21.63 11.21 7.55
C PHE A 156 21.03 10.17 6.56
N SER A 157 20.82 8.91 6.97
CA SER A 157 20.12 7.91 6.15
C SER A 157 18.72 7.64 6.70
N ALA A 158 17.66 7.98 5.96
CA ALA A 158 16.26 7.84 6.36
C ALA A 158 15.76 6.37 6.48
N ASP A 159 16.62 5.38 6.29
CA ASP A 159 16.30 3.97 6.03
C ASP A 159 15.51 3.20 7.11
N LYS A 160 15.29 3.75 8.31
CA LYS A 160 14.63 3.04 9.44
C LYS A 160 13.33 3.67 9.96
N VAL A 161 12.80 4.70 9.31
CA VAL A 161 11.53 5.33 9.75
C VAL A 161 10.30 4.51 9.31
N ASP A 162 10.45 3.58 8.35
CA ASP A 162 9.39 2.73 7.80
C ASP A 162 8.79 1.73 8.82
N SER A 163 9.56 1.32 9.85
CA SER A 163 9.06 0.45 10.91
C SER A 163 7.88 1.05 11.68
N MET A 164 7.88 2.37 11.90
CA MET A 164 6.80 3.07 12.60
C MET A 164 5.48 3.03 11.80
N ILE A 165 5.55 3.13 10.47
CA ILE A 165 4.38 3.00 9.59
C ILE A 165 3.74 1.63 9.76
N ILE A 166 4.55 0.57 9.78
CA ILE A 166 4.08 -0.81 9.90
C ILE A 166 3.34 -1.04 11.21
N GLN A 167 3.85 -0.49 12.32
CA GLN A 167 3.17 -0.59 13.61
C GLN A 167 1.89 0.26 13.63
N ALA A 168 1.92 1.47 13.09
CA ALA A 168 0.76 2.34 13.04
C ALA A 168 -0.40 1.73 12.26
N ILE A 169 -0.16 1.13 11.08
CA ILE A 169 -1.24 0.52 10.29
C ILE A 169 -1.80 -0.74 10.95
N LYS A 170 -0.96 -1.57 11.58
CA LYS A 170 -1.44 -2.73 12.35
C LYS A 170 -2.32 -2.29 13.51
N LEU A 171 -1.90 -1.24 14.23
CA LEU A 171 -2.69 -0.68 15.31
C LEU A 171 -4.03 -0.11 14.81
N ILE A 172 -4.08 0.54 13.64
CA ILE A 172 -5.35 0.99 13.04
C ILE A 172 -6.28 -0.20 12.73
N ASP A 173 -5.75 -1.27 12.12
CA ASP A 173 -6.56 -2.44 11.79
C ASP A 173 -7.07 -3.17 13.07
N ASP A 174 -6.26 -3.23 14.14
CA ASP A 174 -6.65 -3.79 15.44
C ASP A 174 -7.70 -2.88 16.13
N MET A 175 -7.50 -1.57 16.12
CA MET A 175 -8.43 -0.59 16.67
C MET A 175 -9.79 -0.64 15.98
N ASP A 176 -9.85 -0.74 14.65
CA ASP A 176 -11.12 -0.83 13.92
C ASP A 176 -11.91 -2.08 14.33
N LYS A 177 -11.23 -3.20 14.62
CA LYS A 177 -11.86 -4.43 15.11
C LYS A 177 -12.36 -4.27 16.55
N GLU A 178 -11.52 -3.74 17.44
CA GLU A 178 -11.87 -3.52 18.86
C GLU A 178 -13.00 -2.51 19.01
N LEU A 179 -12.95 -1.39 18.26
CA LEU A 179 -13.99 -0.36 18.25
C LEU A 179 -15.34 -0.97 17.87
N ASN A 180 -15.39 -1.83 16.86
CA ASN A 180 -16.64 -2.50 16.49
C ASN A 180 -17.14 -3.45 17.59
N VAL A 181 -16.25 -4.20 18.24
CA VAL A 181 -16.62 -5.09 19.35
C VAL A 181 -17.15 -4.29 20.54
N TYR A 182 -16.48 -3.21 20.94
CA TYR A 182 -16.93 -2.34 22.02
C TYR A 182 -18.24 -1.64 21.67
N ALA A 183 -18.39 -1.14 20.45
CA ALA A 183 -19.63 -0.51 20.01
C ALA A 183 -20.84 -1.47 20.04
N MET A 184 -20.67 -2.71 19.55
CA MET A 184 -21.72 -3.72 19.63
C MET A 184 -22.03 -4.09 21.07
N ARG A 185 -21.01 -4.17 21.94
CA ARG A 185 -21.21 -4.41 23.38
C ARG A 185 -22.00 -3.29 24.04
N THR A 186 -21.71 -2.02 23.73
CA THR A 186 -22.45 -0.86 24.25
C THR A 186 -23.91 -0.89 23.78
N LYS A 187 -24.17 -1.28 22.52
CA LYS A 187 -25.52 -1.47 21.98
C LYS A 187 -26.30 -2.58 22.68
N GLU A 188 -25.67 -3.72 22.93
CA GLU A 188 -26.29 -4.82 23.66
C GLU A 188 -26.56 -4.45 25.13
N TRP A 189 -25.63 -3.74 25.78
CA TRP A 189 -25.74 -3.39 27.19
C TRP A 189 -26.82 -2.33 27.42
N TYR A 190 -26.81 -1.22 26.67
CA TYR A 190 -27.85 -0.20 26.76
C TYR A 190 -29.18 -0.67 26.13
N GLY A 191 -29.14 -1.67 25.25
CA GLY A 191 -30.33 -2.29 24.65
C GLY A 191 -31.28 -2.93 25.66
N TRP A 192 -30.84 -3.28 26.87
CA TRP A 192 -31.74 -3.68 27.96
C TRP A 192 -32.62 -2.53 28.44
N HIS A 193 -32.08 -1.30 28.44
CA HIS A 193 -32.81 -0.10 28.83
C HIS A 193 -33.59 0.53 27.69
N PHE A 194 -33.04 0.55 26.47
CA PHE A 194 -33.71 1.15 25.31
C PHE A 194 -33.39 0.38 24.01
N PRO A 195 -34.08 -0.75 23.76
CA PRO A 195 -33.78 -1.64 22.63
C PRO A 195 -34.11 -1.02 21.26
N GLU A 196 -35.14 -0.18 21.18
CA GLU A 196 -35.59 0.42 19.92
C GLU A 196 -34.55 1.37 19.32
N MET A 197 -33.75 2.02 20.17
CA MET A 197 -32.67 2.93 19.74
C MET A 197 -31.63 2.23 18.86
N ALA A 198 -31.28 0.97 19.17
CA ALA A 198 -30.30 0.23 18.41
C ALA A 198 -30.78 -0.13 16.99
N LYS A 199 -32.10 -0.13 16.77
CA LYS A 199 -32.73 -0.40 15.47
C LYS A 199 -32.90 0.87 14.64
N ILE A 200 -33.12 2.01 15.30
CA ILE A 200 -33.24 3.33 14.65
C ILE A 200 -31.85 3.86 14.29
N LEU A 201 -30.87 3.74 15.20
CA LEU A 201 -29.50 4.22 15.01
C LEU A 201 -28.55 3.10 14.57
N ASN A 202 -28.26 3.07 13.27
CA ASN A 202 -27.24 2.18 12.72
C ASN A 202 -25.82 2.63 13.07
N ASP A 203 -25.56 3.94 13.14
CA ASP A 203 -24.23 4.45 13.47
C ASP A 203 -23.86 4.19 14.93
N ASN A 204 -22.71 3.57 15.13
CA ASN A 204 -22.16 3.21 16.43
C ASN A 204 -21.65 4.43 17.21
N MET A 205 -21.10 5.41 16.51
CA MET A 205 -20.54 6.60 17.15
C MET A 205 -21.64 7.54 17.63
N ALA A 206 -22.65 7.80 16.79
CA ALA A 206 -23.85 8.53 17.17
C ALA A 206 -24.57 7.86 18.36
N TYR A 207 -24.67 6.52 18.37
CA TYR A 207 -25.27 5.77 19.47
C TYR A 207 -24.57 6.02 20.82
N ALA A 208 -23.24 5.99 20.86
CA ALA A 208 -22.47 6.26 22.08
C ALA A 208 -22.63 7.72 22.54
N ARG A 209 -22.68 8.69 21.61
CA ARG A 209 -22.92 10.11 21.94
C ARG A 209 -24.30 10.36 22.52
N VAL A 210 -25.33 9.71 22.00
CA VAL A 210 -26.70 9.83 22.51
C VAL A 210 -26.81 9.29 23.94
N ILE A 211 -26.18 8.16 24.24
CA ILE A 211 -26.14 7.60 25.62
C ILE A 211 -25.54 8.60 26.60
N LEU A 212 -24.47 9.29 26.21
CA LEU A 212 -23.81 10.28 27.07
C LEU A 212 -24.66 11.55 27.27
N ALA A 213 -25.31 12.04 26.22
CA ALA A 213 -26.14 13.25 26.28
C ALA A 213 -27.44 13.04 27.08
N VAL A 214 -28.08 11.89 26.89
CA VAL A 214 -29.41 11.60 27.46
C VAL A 214 -29.31 10.92 28.83
N GLY A 215 -28.49 9.88 28.95
CA GLY A 215 -28.52 8.98 30.08
C GLY A 215 -29.78 8.09 30.11
N MET A 216 -30.77 8.45 30.94
CA MET A 216 -32.00 7.66 31.11
C MET A 216 -33.07 8.00 30.08
N ARG A 217 -33.95 7.04 29.79
CA ARG A 217 -35.08 7.22 28.87
C ARG A 217 -36.03 8.35 29.28
N THR A 218 -36.22 8.57 30.57
CA THR A 218 -37.06 9.66 31.11
C THR A 218 -36.59 11.04 30.65
N ASN A 219 -35.27 11.20 30.47
CA ASN A 219 -34.66 12.47 30.11
C ASN A 219 -34.65 12.71 28.60
N ILE A 220 -35.03 11.71 27.78
CA ILE A 220 -35.04 11.82 26.30
C ILE A 220 -35.99 12.92 25.84
N ALA A 221 -37.14 13.08 26.49
CA ALA A 221 -38.16 14.06 26.10
C ALA A 221 -37.63 15.50 26.21
N ASP A 222 -36.85 15.78 27.26
CA ASP A 222 -36.36 17.12 27.59
C ASP A 222 -34.97 17.43 26.98
N SER A 223 -34.25 16.41 26.51
CA SER A 223 -32.89 16.57 25.97
C SER A 223 -32.90 17.05 24.51
N ASP A 224 -32.00 17.96 24.17
CA ASP A 224 -31.72 18.38 22.79
C ASP A 224 -30.64 17.48 22.18
N LEU A 225 -30.95 16.84 21.04
CA LEU A 225 -30.03 15.93 20.32
C LEU A 225 -29.60 16.48 18.95
N SER A 226 -29.95 17.74 18.65
CA SER A 226 -29.71 18.38 17.35
C SER A 226 -28.22 18.42 16.94
N GLU A 227 -27.30 18.46 17.91
CA GLU A 227 -25.84 18.46 17.65
C GLU A 227 -25.30 17.09 17.19
N ILE A 228 -26.01 16.01 17.53
CA ILE A 228 -25.53 14.63 17.34
C ILE A 228 -26.27 13.96 16.19
N LEU A 229 -27.57 14.25 16.02
CA LEU A 229 -28.45 13.57 15.09
C LEU A 229 -29.23 14.54 14.21
N PRO A 230 -29.61 14.13 12.99
CA PRO A 230 -30.60 14.83 12.19
C PRO A 230 -31.98 14.83 12.86
N GLU A 231 -32.75 15.90 12.66
CA GLU A 231 -34.07 16.12 13.28
C GLU A 231 -35.07 14.96 13.02
N GLU A 232 -35.08 14.38 11.82
CA GLU A 232 -35.95 13.24 11.49
C GLU A 232 -35.70 12.02 12.40
N VAL A 233 -34.43 11.77 12.72
CA VAL A 233 -34.01 10.63 13.54
C VAL A 233 -34.26 10.92 15.01
N GLU A 234 -34.05 12.17 15.44
CA GLU A 234 -34.34 12.61 16.80
C GLU A 234 -35.82 12.46 17.15
N VAL A 235 -36.73 12.92 16.29
CA VAL A 235 -38.18 12.76 16.50
C VAL A 235 -38.57 11.29 16.63
N ALA A 236 -37.99 10.43 15.79
CA ALA A 236 -38.22 8.99 15.85
C ALA A 236 -37.73 8.37 17.16
N ILE A 237 -36.58 8.82 17.70
CA ILE A 237 -36.05 8.35 18.98
C ILE A 237 -36.92 8.83 20.14
N LYS A 238 -37.36 10.10 20.14
CA LYS A 238 -38.26 10.65 21.17
C LYS A 238 -39.60 9.90 21.19
N ALA A 239 -40.20 9.65 20.03
CA ALA A 239 -41.41 8.84 19.93
C ALA A 239 -41.21 7.38 20.38
N ALA A 240 -40.05 6.78 20.06
CA ALA A 240 -39.73 5.42 20.50
C ALA A 240 -39.46 5.34 22.01
N ALA A 241 -38.96 6.40 22.64
CA ALA A 241 -38.71 6.46 24.08
C ALA A 241 -40.01 6.40 24.88
N GLU A 242 -41.09 7.06 24.43
CA GLU A 242 -42.39 7.03 25.09
C GLU A 242 -43.05 5.64 25.07
N ILE A 243 -42.83 4.86 24.01
CA ILE A 243 -43.49 3.57 23.76
C ILE A 243 -42.52 2.38 24.03
N SER A 244 -41.31 2.66 24.52
CA SER A 244 -40.25 1.66 24.64
C SER A 244 -40.61 0.52 25.60
N MET A 245 -40.26 -0.71 25.21
CA MET A 245 -40.43 -1.91 26.02
C MET A 245 -39.24 -2.21 26.94
N GLY A 246 -38.22 -1.34 26.97
CA GLY A 246 -37.00 -1.56 27.76
C GLY A 246 -37.24 -1.52 29.27
N THR A 247 -36.37 -2.18 30.03
CA THR A 247 -36.43 -2.19 31.50
C THR A 247 -35.80 -0.94 32.11
N GLU A 248 -36.26 -0.50 33.28
CA GLU A 248 -35.58 0.56 34.04
C GLU A 248 -34.28 0.02 34.64
N ILE A 249 -33.22 0.84 34.62
CA ILE A 249 -31.89 0.50 35.13
C ILE A 249 -31.53 1.42 36.30
N MET A 250 -30.62 0.96 37.16
CA MET A 250 -30.12 1.76 38.28
C MET A 250 -29.10 2.79 37.80
N GLU A 251 -28.96 3.89 38.55
CA GLU A 251 -27.98 4.94 38.25
C GLU A 251 -26.53 4.41 38.21
N GLU A 252 -26.18 3.50 39.12
CA GLU A 252 -24.86 2.87 39.17
C GLU A 252 -24.54 2.07 37.88
N ASP A 253 -25.55 1.39 37.32
CA ASP A 253 -25.40 0.65 36.06
C ASP A 253 -25.29 1.60 34.87
N LEU A 254 -26.08 2.68 34.89
CA LEU A 254 -26.04 3.72 33.85
C LEU A 254 -24.67 4.41 33.79
N ASP A 255 -24.06 4.70 34.93
CA ASP A 255 -22.73 5.32 35.00
C ASP A 255 -21.66 4.43 34.35
N ASN A 256 -21.72 3.12 34.58
CA ASN A 256 -20.83 2.16 33.93
C ASN A 256 -21.05 2.11 32.41
N ILE A 257 -22.30 2.16 31.96
CA ILE A 257 -22.64 2.20 30.52
C ILE A 257 -22.15 3.50 29.88
N LYS A 258 -22.33 4.64 30.55
CA LYS A 258 -21.81 5.95 30.11
C LYS A 258 -20.29 5.94 30.01
N LEU A 259 -19.59 5.38 30.98
CA LEU A 259 -18.14 5.27 30.96
C LEU A 259 -17.63 4.41 29.79
N LEU A 260 -18.34 3.31 29.48
CA LEU A 260 -18.05 2.52 28.28
C LEU A 260 -18.31 3.31 26.99
N ALA A 261 -19.41 4.06 26.92
CA ALA A 261 -19.73 4.92 25.77
C ALA A 261 -18.66 6.01 25.57
N GLU A 262 -18.21 6.65 26.65
CA GLU A 262 -17.11 7.61 26.62
C GLU A 262 -15.81 6.97 26.11
N GLN A 263 -15.51 5.75 26.55
CA GLN A 263 -14.33 5.02 26.08
C GLN A 263 -14.41 4.75 24.57
N VAL A 264 -15.57 4.34 24.04
CA VAL A 264 -15.78 4.17 22.58
C VAL A 264 -15.52 5.46 21.83
N ILE A 265 -15.98 6.60 22.34
CA ILE A 265 -15.74 7.91 21.73
C ILE A 265 -14.25 8.25 21.71
N ARG A 266 -13.57 8.13 22.86
CA ARG A 266 -12.12 8.37 22.98
C ARG A 266 -11.31 7.47 22.05
N TYR A 267 -11.70 6.20 21.91
CA TYR A 267 -11.07 5.27 20.97
C TYR A 267 -11.26 5.71 19.51
N SER A 268 -12.44 6.20 19.15
CA SER A 268 -12.74 6.72 17.80
C SER A 268 -11.93 7.99 17.48
N GLU A 269 -11.80 8.89 18.45
CA GLU A 269 -10.99 10.10 18.33
C GLU A 269 -9.51 9.75 18.16
N TYR A 270 -8.99 8.85 19.00
CA TYR A 270 -7.61 8.38 18.90
C TYR A 270 -7.35 7.68 17.56
N ARG A 271 -8.31 6.90 17.05
CA ARG A 271 -8.23 6.28 15.71
C ARG A 271 -8.13 7.31 14.60
N THR A 272 -8.85 8.42 14.73
CA THR A 272 -8.79 9.55 13.77
C THR A 272 -7.44 10.26 13.84
N GLN A 273 -6.94 10.55 15.04
CA GLN A 273 -5.61 11.14 15.25
C GLN A 273 -4.50 10.24 14.70
N LEU A 274 -4.58 8.93 14.92
CA LEU A 274 -3.62 7.96 14.41
C LEU A 274 -3.63 7.89 12.87
N SER A 275 -4.80 8.03 12.26
CA SER A 275 -4.94 8.12 10.79
C SER A 275 -4.26 9.38 10.25
N SER A 276 -4.46 10.55 10.88
CA SER A 276 -3.77 11.79 10.50
C SER A 276 -2.26 11.69 10.68
N TYR A 277 -1.80 11.08 11.79
CA TYR A 277 -0.38 10.80 12.02
C TYR A 277 0.21 9.91 10.92
N LEU A 278 -0.50 8.84 10.54
CA LEU A 278 -0.06 7.95 9.46
C LEU A 278 0.01 8.69 8.12
N GLU A 279 -0.93 9.59 7.83
CA GLU A 279 -0.92 10.40 6.62
C GLU A 279 0.32 11.31 6.54
N THR A 280 0.61 12.07 7.61
CA THR A 280 1.80 12.94 7.67
C THR A 280 3.09 12.12 7.53
N ARG A 281 3.18 10.97 8.22
CA ARG A 281 4.36 10.10 8.13
C ARG A 281 4.54 9.49 6.75
N MET A 282 3.46 9.08 6.10
CA MET A 282 3.55 8.50 4.76
C MET A 282 3.94 9.55 3.72
N ARG A 283 3.45 10.79 3.84
CA ARG A 283 3.88 11.89 2.95
C ARG A 283 5.37 12.19 3.09
N ALA A 284 5.90 12.17 4.31
CA ALA A 284 7.32 12.39 4.56
C ALA A 284 8.22 11.25 4.04
N ILE A 285 7.76 9.99 4.10
CA ILE A 285 8.59 8.81 3.74
C ILE A 285 8.43 8.38 2.29
N ALA A 286 7.20 8.41 1.77
CA ALA A 286 6.88 7.94 0.42
C ALA A 286 5.86 8.88 -0.26
N PRO A 287 6.27 10.10 -0.63
CA PRO A 287 5.40 11.08 -1.24
C PRO A 287 4.85 10.63 -2.60
N ASN A 288 5.68 10.00 -3.45
CA ASN A 288 5.23 9.56 -4.78
C ASN A 288 4.23 8.41 -4.70
N LEU A 289 4.46 7.45 -3.81
CA LEU A 289 3.51 6.36 -3.56
C LEU A 289 2.19 6.90 -3.01
N THR A 290 2.24 7.82 -2.04
CA THR A 290 1.06 8.45 -1.46
C THR A 290 0.22 9.18 -2.51
N ALA A 291 0.87 9.95 -3.38
CA ALA A 291 0.20 10.64 -4.47
C ALA A 291 -0.49 9.67 -5.44
N LEU A 292 0.06 8.48 -5.67
CA LEU A 292 -0.49 7.51 -6.62
C LEU A 292 -1.63 6.66 -6.04
N VAL A 293 -1.42 6.00 -4.90
CA VAL A 293 -2.37 5.02 -4.34
C VAL A 293 -3.12 5.50 -3.10
N GLY A 294 -2.66 6.57 -2.46
CA GLY A 294 -3.15 7.06 -1.16
C GLY A 294 -2.41 6.47 0.03
N TYR A 295 -2.40 7.19 1.16
CA TYR A 295 -1.60 6.83 2.34
C TYR A 295 -2.00 5.47 2.95
N LEU A 296 -3.30 5.17 3.05
CA LEU A 296 -3.79 3.95 3.70
C LEU A 296 -3.43 2.70 2.89
N VAL A 297 -3.59 2.75 1.57
CA VAL A 297 -3.21 1.64 0.68
C VAL A 297 -1.69 1.50 0.63
N GLY A 298 -0.95 2.62 0.55
CA GLY A 298 0.51 2.63 0.62
C GLY A 298 1.05 1.98 1.90
N ALA A 299 0.48 2.34 3.06
CA ALA A 299 0.84 1.76 4.35
C ALA A 299 0.62 0.25 4.40
N ARG A 300 -0.53 -0.23 3.90
CA ARG A 300 -0.80 -1.67 3.83
C ARG A 300 0.15 -2.41 2.89
N LEU A 301 0.56 -1.81 1.77
CA LEU A 301 1.56 -2.40 0.88
C LEU A 301 2.92 -2.53 1.57
N ILE A 302 3.37 -1.49 2.29
CA ILE A 302 4.63 -1.50 3.04
C ILE A 302 4.57 -2.54 4.16
N ALA A 303 3.48 -2.59 4.93
CA ALA A 303 3.29 -3.56 6.00
C ALA A 303 3.28 -5.01 5.51
N HIS A 304 2.69 -5.26 4.35
CA HIS A 304 2.71 -6.61 3.75
C HIS A 304 4.10 -7.00 3.23
N ALA A 305 4.89 -6.04 2.72
CA ALA A 305 6.26 -6.31 2.25
C ALA A 305 7.31 -6.32 3.39
N GLY A 306 6.98 -5.78 4.56
CA GLY A 306 7.82 -5.76 5.76
C GLY A 306 8.82 -4.60 5.85
N SER A 307 9.13 -3.93 4.74
CA SER A 307 9.95 -2.70 4.68
C SER A 307 9.73 -2.00 3.34
N LEU A 308 9.96 -0.69 3.29
CA LEU A 308 9.89 0.11 2.07
C LEU A 308 10.86 -0.41 0.99
N ILE A 309 12.10 -0.72 1.38
CA ILE A 309 13.15 -1.23 0.49
C ILE A 309 12.77 -2.61 -0.08
N SER A 310 12.15 -3.46 0.75
CA SER A 310 11.65 -4.77 0.32
C SER A 310 10.56 -4.62 -0.74
N LEU A 311 9.63 -3.68 -0.53
CA LEU A 311 8.58 -3.37 -1.51
C LEU A 311 9.17 -2.79 -2.81
N ALA A 312 10.19 -1.94 -2.74
CA ALA A 312 10.84 -1.34 -3.91
C ALA A 312 11.52 -2.37 -4.83
N LYS A 313 12.03 -3.46 -4.23
CA LYS A 313 12.60 -4.61 -4.96
C LYS A 313 11.53 -5.43 -5.69
N ALA A 314 10.28 -5.39 -5.24
CA ALA A 314 9.20 -6.12 -5.90
C ALA A 314 8.89 -5.54 -7.30
N PRO A 315 8.58 -6.38 -8.30
CA PRO A 315 8.14 -5.90 -9.60
C PRO A 315 6.68 -5.40 -9.53
N GLY A 316 6.29 -4.55 -10.49
CA GLY A 316 4.93 -4.00 -10.55
C GLY A 316 3.83 -5.07 -10.66
N SER A 317 4.11 -6.23 -11.24
CA SER A 317 3.17 -7.37 -11.29
C SER A 317 2.93 -8.00 -9.92
N THR A 318 3.96 -8.08 -9.07
CA THR A 318 3.83 -8.54 -7.68
C THR A 318 3.04 -7.52 -6.87
N ILE A 319 3.36 -6.23 -7.01
CA ILE A 319 2.65 -5.12 -6.34
C ILE A 319 1.14 -5.14 -6.71
N GLN A 320 0.80 -5.46 -7.96
CA GLN A 320 -0.60 -5.55 -8.43
C GLN A 320 -1.44 -6.59 -7.66
N ILE A 321 -0.85 -7.74 -7.33
CA ILE A 321 -1.54 -8.90 -6.74
C ILE A 321 -1.22 -9.10 -5.25
N LEU A 322 -0.47 -8.18 -4.66
CA LEU A 322 -0.06 -8.24 -3.25
C LEU A 322 -1.29 -8.30 -2.33
N GLY A 323 -1.29 -9.22 -1.37
CA GLY A 323 -2.43 -9.50 -0.48
C GLY A 323 -3.50 -10.45 -1.05
N ALA A 324 -3.46 -10.80 -2.35
CA ALA A 324 -4.33 -11.84 -2.93
C ALA A 324 -3.61 -13.19 -3.11
N GLU A 325 -2.53 -13.41 -2.36
CA GLU A 325 -1.60 -14.54 -2.52
C GLU A 325 -2.28 -15.90 -2.36
N LYS A 326 -3.19 -16.04 -1.39
CA LYS A 326 -3.95 -17.29 -1.19
C LYS A 326 -4.77 -17.66 -2.42
N ALA A 327 -5.42 -16.68 -3.06
CA ALA A 327 -6.19 -16.89 -4.28
C ALA A 327 -5.29 -17.13 -5.49
N LEU A 328 -4.17 -16.40 -5.57
CA LEU A 328 -3.16 -16.57 -6.62
C LEU A 328 -2.56 -17.97 -6.63
N PHE A 329 -2.02 -18.43 -5.49
CA PHE A 329 -1.39 -19.74 -5.40
C PHE A 329 -2.39 -20.88 -5.56
N ARG A 330 -3.65 -20.70 -5.13
CA ARG A 330 -4.71 -21.66 -5.42
C ARG A 330 -4.97 -21.76 -6.93
N ALA A 331 -5.15 -20.62 -7.61
CA ALA A 331 -5.39 -20.57 -9.05
C ALA A 331 -4.24 -21.17 -9.87
N LEU A 332 -2.99 -20.88 -9.50
CA LEU A 332 -1.81 -21.45 -10.16
C LEU A 332 -1.74 -22.97 -9.98
N LYS A 333 -2.02 -23.49 -8.77
CA LYS A 333 -2.04 -24.94 -8.52
C LYS A 333 -3.14 -25.65 -9.31
N THR A 334 -4.32 -25.05 -9.43
CA THR A 334 -5.47 -25.64 -10.13
C THR A 334 -5.57 -25.24 -11.60
N LYS A 335 -4.59 -24.52 -12.14
CA LYS A 335 -4.59 -23.94 -13.50
C LYS A 335 -5.88 -23.15 -13.82
N HIS A 336 -6.38 -22.41 -12.84
CA HIS A 336 -7.52 -21.50 -12.99
C HIS A 336 -7.02 -20.07 -13.21
N ASP A 337 -7.91 -19.17 -13.64
CA ASP A 337 -7.63 -17.75 -13.77
C ASP A 337 -7.13 -17.13 -12.45
N THR A 338 -6.03 -16.38 -12.55
CA THR A 338 -5.41 -15.69 -11.42
C THR A 338 -6.17 -14.40 -11.05
N PRO A 339 -6.10 -13.97 -9.76
CA PRO A 339 -6.70 -12.71 -9.35
C PRO A 339 -6.03 -11.53 -10.08
N LYS A 340 -6.84 -10.53 -10.47
CA LYS A 340 -6.38 -9.36 -11.25
C LYS A 340 -5.88 -8.21 -10.38
N TYR A 341 -6.16 -8.24 -9.09
CA TYR A 341 -5.85 -7.19 -8.12
C TYR A 341 -5.77 -7.80 -6.72
N GLY A 342 -4.96 -7.19 -5.85
CA GLY A 342 -4.92 -7.45 -4.41
C GLY A 342 -5.29 -6.20 -3.62
N LEU A 343 -4.44 -5.79 -2.69
CA LEU A 343 -4.63 -4.62 -1.81
C LEU A 343 -4.87 -3.31 -2.58
N ILE A 344 -4.29 -3.19 -3.78
CA ILE A 344 -4.44 -2.00 -4.64
C ILE A 344 -5.88 -1.78 -5.09
N TYR A 345 -6.76 -2.78 -5.01
CA TYR A 345 -8.18 -2.65 -5.35
C TYR A 345 -8.88 -1.48 -4.64
N HIS A 346 -8.47 -1.18 -3.39
CA HIS A 346 -9.04 -0.11 -2.58
C HIS A 346 -8.46 1.28 -2.87
N SER A 347 -7.60 1.41 -3.88
CA SER A 347 -7.12 2.72 -4.35
C SER A 347 -8.23 3.51 -5.04
N SER A 348 -8.21 4.84 -4.89
CA SER A 348 -9.23 5.74 -5.46
C SER A 348 -9.34 5.60 -6.98
N LEU A 349 -8.20 5.48 -7.69
CA LEU A 349 -8.14 5.37 -9.15
C LEU A 349 -8.81 4.10 -9.70
N ILE A 350 -8.73 2.98 -8.96
CA ILE A 350 -9.38 1.73 -9.37
C ILE A 350 -10.85 1.73 -8.96
N GLY A 351 -11.19 2.36 -7.84
CA GLY A 351 -12.58 2.55 -7.41
C GLY A 351 -13.43 3.26 -8.47
N GLN A 352 -12.85 4.24 -9.18
CA GLN A 352 -13.50 5.00 -10.25
C GLN A 352 -13.69 4.22 -11.57
N ALA A 353 -12.88 3.20 -11.83
CA ALA A 353 -12.96 2.43 -13.08
C ALA A 353 -14.09 1.39 -13.04
N THR A 354 -14.67 1.03 -14.19
CA THR A 354 -15.77 0.06 -14.25
C THR A 354 -15.34 -1.28 -14.87
N GLY A 355 -15.95 -2.39 -14.39
CA GLY A 355 -15.82 -3.73 -14.96
C GLY A 355 -14.41 -4.15 -15.41
N ARG A 356 -14.22 -4.35 -16.73
CA ARG A 356 -12.96 -4.79 -17.34
C ARG A 356 -11.85 -3.73 -17.25
N ASN A 357 -12.21 -2.45 -17.16
CA ASN A 357 -11.25 -1.35 -17.09
C ASN A 357 -10.52 -1.32 -15.74
N LYS A 358 -11.14 -1.78 -14.64
CA LYS A 358 -10.48 -1.94 -13.34
C LYS A 358 -9.17 -2.72 -13.44
N GLY A 359 -9.17 -3.86 -14.14
CA GLY A 359 -7.96 -4.67 -14.31
C GLY A 359 -6.89 -4.03 -15.19
N LYS A 360 -7.29 -3.23 -16.20
CA LYS A 360 -6.33 -2.48 -17.04
C LYS A 360 -5.65 -1.37 -16.23
N ILE A 361 -6.44 -0.62 -15.47
CA ILE A 361 -5.96 0.47 -14.63
C ILE A 361 -5.11 -0.08 -13.49
N ALA A 362 -5.51 -1.18 -12.85
CA ALA A 362 -4.72 -1.85 -11.81
C ALA A 362 -3.30 -2.16 -12.27
N ARG A 363 -3.15 -2.70 -13.50
CA ARG A 363 -1.83 -3.01 -14.07
C ARG A 363 -0.99 -1.75 -14.29
N MET A 364 -1.59 -0.70 -14.87
CA MET A 364 -0.88 0.56 -15.13
C MET A 364 -0.53 1.29 -13.84
N LEU A 365 -1.44 1.32 -12.87
CA LEU A 365 -1.23 1.92 -11.55
C LEU A 365 -0.10 1.19 -10.81
N SER A 366 -0.10 -0.14 -10.79
CA SER A 366 0.95 -0.91 -10.11
C SER A 366 2.33 -0.71 -10.76
N ALA A 367 2.39 -0.59 -12.09
CA ALA A 367 3.64 -0.27 -12.79
C ALA A 367 4.15 1.14 -12.44
N LYS A 368 3.27 2.14 -12.35
CA LYS A 368 3.65 3.50 -11.95
C LYS A 368 3.97 3.62 -10.46
N ALA A 369 3.24 2.90 -9.62
CA ALA A 369 3.52 2.80 -8.19
C ALA A 369 4.88 2.16 -7.93
N ALA A 370 5.26 1.12 -8.68
CA ALA A 370 6.60 0.52 -8.59
C ALA A 370 7.71 1.51 -8.95
N LEU A 371 7.49 2.37 -9.94
CA LEU A 371 8.46 3.42 -10.30
C LEU A 371 8.55 4.50 -9.22
N GLY A 372 7.40 5.02 -8.77
CA GLY A 372 7.34 6.03 -7.70
C GLY A 372 7.98 5.53 -6.40
N LEU A 373 7.67 4.29 -6.01
CA LEU A 373 8.23 3.65 -4.83
C LEU A 373 9.75 3.49 -4.88
N ARG A 374 10.32 3.17 -6.06
CA ARG A 374 11.78 3.03 -6.19
C ARG A 374 12.48 4.38 -6.09
N VAL A 375 11.83 5.44 -6.56
CA VAL A 375 12.33 6.80 -6.37
C VAL A 375 12.18 7.23 -4.91
N ASP A 376 11.06 6.93 -4.25
CA ASP A 376 10.89 7.20 -2.82
C ASP A 376 11.90 6.42 -1.94
N ALA A 377 12.27 5.20 -2.32
CA ALA A 377 13.12 4.33 -1.51
C ALA A 377 14.63 4.43 -1.82
N LEU A 378 15.01 4.90 -3.01
CA LEU A 378 16.40 4.94 -3.50
C LEU A 378 16.79 6.31 -4.06
N GLY A 379 15.87 7.27 -4.12
CA GLY A 379 16.17 8.66 -4.46
C GLY A 379 17.15 9.21 -3.44
N GLY A 380 18.12 10.01 -3.89
CA GLY A 380 19.05 10.66 -2.97
C GLY A 380 18.26 11.58 -2.03
N ASP A 381 18.56 11.49 -0.74
CA ASP A 381 18.12 12.49 0.24
C ASP A 381 18.97 13.76 0.04
N ASP A 382 18.71 14.50 -1.04
CA ASP A 382 19.16 15.88 -1.11
C ASP A 382 18.18 16.68 -0.24
N ASP A 383 18.65 17.03 0.96
CA ASP A 383 17.88 17.74 2.01
C ASP A 383 17.37 19.13 1.57
N GLU A 384 17.79 19.61 0.39
CA GLU A 384 17.41 20.90 -0.19
C GLU A 384 16.16 20.83 -1.09
N GLU A 385 15.65 19.64 -1.43
CA GLU A 385 14.46 19.50 -2.27
C GLU A 385 13.15 19.68 -1.48
N ASP A 386 12.28 20.57 -1.95
CA ASP A 386 10.95 20.79 -1.39
C ASP A 386 10.08 19.51 -1.48
N GLU A 387 9.14 19.33 -0.54
CA GLU A 387 8.22 18.17 -0.54
C GLU A 387 7.42 18.02 -1.84
N GLU A 388 7.09 19.15 -2.47
CA GLU A 388 6.38 19.18 -3.75
C GLU A 388 7.26 18.62 -4.87
N GLU A 389 8.55 18.94 -4.88
CA GLU A 389 9.52 18.47 -5.86
C GLU A 389 9.73 16.96 -5.76
N ARG A 390 9.87 16.45 -4.53
CA ARG A 390 9.94 15.02 -4.24
C ARG A 390 8.71 14.26 -4.73
N ALA A 391 7.53 14.90 -4.75
CA ALA A 391 6.25 14.30 -5.17
C ALA A 391 5.91 14.45 -6.68
N ILE A 392 6.70 15.20 -7.46
CA ILE A 392 6.40 15.51 -8.88
C ILE A 392 6.19 14.24 -9.72
N LEU A 393 6.98 13.20 -9.48
CA LEU A 393 6.89 11.96 -10.23
C LEU A 393 5.54 11.25 -9.97
N GLY A 394 5.09 11.22 -8.72
CA GLY A 394 3.82 10.65 -8.31
C GLY A 394 2.65 11.42 -8.91
N LEU A 395 2.66 12.75 -8.78
CA LEU A 395 1.62 13.64 -9.31
C LEU A 395 1.52 13.57 -10.84
N SER A 396 2.64 13.67 -11.55
CA SER A 396 2.66 13.59 -13.01
C SER A 396 2.17 12.23 -13.53
N ASN A 397 2.54 11.13 -12.86
CA ASN A 397 2.05 9.80 -13.20
C ASN A 397 0.57 9.64 -12.85
N ARG A 398 0.09 10.23 -11.76
CA ARG A 398 -1.34 10.25 -11.40
C ARG A 398 -2.16 10.92 -12.49
N ILE A 399 -1.77 12.11 -12.94
CA ILE A 399 -2.43 12.84 -14.03
C ILE A 399 -2.47 12.01 -15.32
N LYS A 400 -1.35 11.36 -15.67
CA LYS A 400 -1.30 10.45 -16.84
C LYS A 400 -2.29 9.29 -16.72
N LEU A 401 -2.42 8.69 -15.53
CA LEU A 401 -3.34 7.59 -15.27
C LEU A 401 -4.79 8.04 -15.28
N GLU A 402 -5.12 9.20 -14.71
CA GLU A 402 -6.46 9.79 -14.73
C GLU A 402 -6.90 10.11 -16.17
N ASN A 403 -6.02 10.71 -16.97
CA ASN A 403 -6.28 10.94 -18.40
C ASN A 403 -6.50 9.64 -19.16
N ARG A 404 -5.75 8.58 -18.82
CA ARG A 404 -5.95 7.26 -19.43
C ARG A 404 -7.25 6.61 -18.99
N LEU A 405 -7.65 6.77 -17.73
CA LEU A 405 -8.92 6.29 -17.19
C LEU A 405 -10.09 6.96 -17.93
N ARG A 406 -10.08 8.29 -18.05
CA ARG A 406 -11.09 9.05 -18.80
C ARG A 406 -11.22 8.56 -20.24
N LYS A 407 -10.10 8.28 -20.92
CA LYS A 407 -10.11 7.71 -22.28
C LYS A 407 -10.66 6.29 -22.36
N LEU A 408 -10.52 5.49 -21.30
CA LEU A 408 -11.01 4.11 -21.26
C LEU A 408 -12.49 4.01 -20.93
N GLU A 409 -12.98 4.85 -20.01
CA GLU A 409 -14.40 4.94 -19.66
C GLU A 409 -15.20 5.70 -20.72
N GLY A 410 -14.62 6.76 -21.31
CA GLY A 410 -15.24 7.54 -22.38
C GLY A 410 -15.20 6.87 -23.75
N LYS A 411 -14.67 5.64 -23.87
CA LYS A 411 -14.73 4.90 -25.12
C LYS A 411 -16.15 4.36 -25.29
N PRO A 412 -16.94 4.85 -26.27
CA PRO A 412 -18.28 4.32 -26.48
C PRO A 412 -18.19 2.82 -26.75
N PRO A 413 -19.18 2.02 -26.29
CA PRO A 413 -19.30 0.67 -26.77
C PRO A 413 -19.32 0.72 -28.30
N LEU A 414 -18.60 -0.20 -28.93
CA LEU A 414 -18.72 -0.37 -30.38
C LEU A 414 -20.23 -0.51 -30.68
N PRO A 415 -20.79 0.23 -31.65
CA PRO A 415 -22.17 0.03 -32.05
C PRO A 415 -22.27 -1.43 -32.48
N LYS A 416 -22.90 -2.24 -31.63
CA LYS A 416 -23.23 -3.62 -31.92
C LYS A 416 -24.70 -3.60 -32.28
N GLY A 417 -24.95 -3.59 -33.58
CA GLY A 417 -26.28 -3.52 -34.16
C GLY A 417 -26.33 -2.51 -35.28
N ALA A 418 -26.84 -2.93 -36.43
CA ALA A 418 -27.50 -2.00 -37.33
C ALA A 418 -28.70 -1.39 -36.59
N ASN A 419 -28.97 -0.10 -36.77
CA ASN A 419 -30.22 0.46 -36.26
C ASN A 419 -31.35 -0.20 -37.06
N VAL A 420 -32.08 -1.15 -36.47
CA VAL A 420 -33.20 -1.82 -37.13
C VAL A 420 -34.46 -1.00 -36.87
N ALA A 421 -35.16 -0.62 -37.92
CA ALA A 421 -36.46 0.06 -37.82
C ALA A 421 -37.51 -0.90 -37.23
N PRO A 422 -38.67 -0.42 -36.74
CA PRO A 422 -39.77 -1.28 -36.27
C PRO A 422 -40.29 -2.26 -37.33
N SER A 423 -39.92 -2.06 -38.61
CA SER A 423 -40.21 -2.94 -39.74
C SER A 423 -39.25 -4.12 -39.91
N GLY A 424 -38.16 -4.20 -39.12
CA GLY A 424 -37.12 -5.22 -39.27
C GLY A 424 -36.08 -4.90 -40.35
N GLU A 425 -36.20 -3.76 -41.05
CA GLU A 425 -35.20 -3.31 -42.03
C GLU A 425 -34.09 -2.50 -41.34
N ILE A 426 -32.85 -2.73 -41.76
CA ILE A 426 -31.71 -1.88 -41.40
C ILE A 426 -32.00 -0.45 -41.87
N VAL A 427 -31.88 0.53 -40.97
CA VAL A 427 -32.00 1.95 -41.28
C VAL A 427 -30.82 2.35 -42.18
N GLY A 428 -30.98 2.11 -43.48
CA GLY A 428 -30.25 2.80 -44.54
C GLY A 428 -30.88 4.17 -44.80
N ALA A 429 -30.16 5.04 -45.52
CA ALA A 429 -30.76 6.27 -46.03
C ALA A 429 -31.99 5.89 -46.88
N GLY A 430 -33.18 6.28 -46.42
CA GLY A 430 -34.43 5.93 -47.10
C GLY A 430 -34.35 6.27 -48.59
N GLY A 431 -34.82 5.36 -49.44
CA GLY A 431 -34.81 5.55 -50.89
C GLY A 431 -35.33 6.94 -51.25
N PHE A 432 -34.57 7.69 -52.05
CA PHE A 432 -34.94 9.03 -52.47
C PHE A 432 -36.29 8.97 -53.19
N THR A 433 -37.34 9.40 -52.50
CA THR A 433 -38.68 9.54 -53.06
C THR A 433 -38.92 11.01 -53.31
N LEU A 434 -39.12 11.37 -54.58
CA LEU A 434 -39.51 12.73 -54.94
C LEU A 434 -40.93 12.96 -54.42
N LYS A 435 -41.07 13.65 -53.29
CA LYS A 435 -42.38 14.12 -52.83
C LYS A 435 -42.87 15.15 -53.84
N GLU A 436 -43.97 14.85 -54.53
CA GLU A 436 -44.62 15.82 -55.40
C GLU A 436 -45.08 17.04 -54.58
N THR A 437 -44.33 18.13 -54.70
CA THR A 437 -44.74 19.43 -54.19
C THR A 437 -45.50 20.15 -55.30
N ARG A 438 -46.79 20.47 -55.07
CA ARG A 438 -47.52 21.37 -55.98
C ARG A 438 -46.83 22.73 -55.95
N ARG A 439 -46.26 23.15 -57.08
CA ARG A 439 -45.73 24.51 -57.25
C ARG A 439 -46.85 25.40 -57.77
N TYR A 440 -46.93 26.61 -57.23
CA TYR A 440 -47.86 27.62 -57.69
C TYR A 440 -47.57 27.98 -59.16
N ASN A 441 -48.60 28.00 -60.00
CA ASN A 441 -48.44 28.36 -61.40
C ASN A 441 -48.50 29.88 -61.55
N THR A 442 -47.34 30.53 -61.70
CA THR A 442 -47.21 31.98 -61.83
C THR A 442 -47.82 32.54 -63.11
N ASP A 443 -48.11 31.69 -64.10
CA ASP A 443 -48.74 32.10 -65.35
C ASP A 443 -50.28 32.26 -65.23
N ALA A 444 -50.84 31.95 -64.05
CA ALA A 444 -52.25 32.16 -63.73
C ALA A 444 -52.55 33.56 -63.17
N ASP A 445 -51.52 34.33 -62.77
CA ASP A 445 -51.67 35.70 -62.28
C ASP A 445 -51.42 36.70 -63.41
N GLY A 446 -52.39 36.80 -64.31
CA GLY A 446 -52.40 37.84 -65.33
C GLY A 446 -52.66 39.21 -64.71
N VAL A 447 -51.60 39.98 -64.41
CA VAL A 447 -51.68 41.43 -64.26
C VAL A 447 -50.48 42.09 -64.95
N THR A 448 -50.77 42.67 -66.11
CA THR A 448 -49.92 43.59 -66.87
C THR A 448 -50.08 45.03 -66.37
N GLU A 449 -49.06 45.83 -66.70
CA GLU A 449 -48.93 47.30 -66.57
C GLU A 449 -48.33 47.77 -65.24
N GLU A 450 -47.05 48.20 -65.28
CA GLU A 450 -46.63 49.62 -65.35
C GLU A 450 -47.06 50.38 -64.08
N VAL A 451 -46.18 51.05 -63.31
CA VAL A 451 -45.59 52.33 -63.68
C VAL A 451 -44.34 52.66 -62.83
N ASN A 452 -43.41 53.38 -63.46
CA ASN A 452 -42.47 54.38 -62.93
C ASN A 452 -41.25 53.96 -62.07
N GLY A 453 -40.09 53.92 -62.75
CA GLY A 453 -39.19 55.08 -62.72
C GLY A 453 -37.91 55.00 -61.86
N ASP A 454 -36.79 54.86 -62.58
CA ASP A 454 -35.43 55.36 -62.28
C ASP A 454 -34.50 54.72 -61.21
N THR A 455 -33.74 53.73 -61.70
CA THR A 455 -32.26 53.58 -61.73
C THR A 455 -31.34 54.75 -61.30
N PRO A 456 -30.07 54.53 -60.85
CA PRO A 456 -29.02 53.99 -61.74
C PRO A 456 -27.87 53.12 -61.15
N LEU A 457 -27.59 52.03 -61.90
CA LEU A 457 -26.32 51.61 -62.53
C LEU A 457 -24.98 51.46 -61.75
N LYS A 458 -24.33 50.33 -62.10
CA LYS A 458 -22.88 50.05 -62.38
C LYS A 458 -21.96 49.46 -61.29
N LYS A 459 -21.55 48.19 -61.49
CA LYS A 459 -20.23 47.71 -62.04
C LYS A 459 -20.16 46.17 -61.91
N GLU A 460 -20.17 45.37 -63.00
CA GLU A 460 -19.00 44.82 -63.75
C GLU A 460 -17.84 44.30 -62.86
N LYS A 461 -17.20 43.12 -63.02
CA LYS A 461 -16.97 42.22 -64.18
C LYS A 461 -16.25 40.90 -63.76
N LYS A 462 -16.55 39.79 -64.49
CA LYS A 462 -15.71 38.63 -64.98
C LYS A 462 -14.98 37.72 -63.95
N SER A 463 -14.78 36.39 -64.13
CA SER A 463 -14.66 35.45 -65.29
C SER A 463 -14.84 33.98 -64.80
N LYS A 464 -15.52 33.03 -65.49
CA LYS A 464 -15.02 32.05 -66.52
C LYS A 464 -13.65 31.42 -66.19
N ASP A 465 -13.31 30.13 -66.39
CA ASP A 465 -13.90 28.88 -66.93
C ASP A 465 -12.73 27.84 -66.88
N LYS A 466 -13.00 26.53 -66.67
CA LYS A 466 -12.35 25.36 -67.34
C LYS A 466 -12.50 24.02 -66.60
N LYS A 467 -12.95 23.03 -67.37
CA LYS A 467 -13.20 21.60 -67.09
C LYS A 467 -11.95 20.70 -67.36
N LYS A 468 -11.86 19.56 -66.63
CA LYS A 468 -11.45 18.14 -66.93
C LYS A 468 -10.35 17.83 -67.98
N PRO A 469 -9.51 16.77 -67.84
CA PRO A 469 -9.87 15.31 -67.89
C PRO A 469 -9.10 14.41 -66.87
N LYS A 470 -9.59 13.25 -66.39
CA LYS A 470 -9.82 11.89 -66.97
C LYS A 470 -8.52 11.14 -67.39
N ILE A 471 -8.15 10.08 -66.65
CA ILE A 471 -7.43 8.89 -67.17
C ILE A 471 -8.05 7.65 -66.49
N GLU A 472 -8.47 6.72 -67.34
CA GLU A 472 -8.96 5.36 -67.06
C GLU A 472 -7.79 4.37 -66.97
N ALA A 473 -8.08 3.20 -66.37
CA ALA A 473 -7.75 1.85 -66.88
C ALA A 473 -6.79 0.97 -66.01
N VAL A 474 -7.42 -0.11 -65.48
CA VAL A 474 -6.96 -1.52 -65.29
C VAL A 474 -5.89 -1.83 -64.22
N GLU A 475 -5.92 -2.86 -63.35
CA GLU A 475 -6.67 -4.13 -63.20
C GLU A 475 -6.86 -4.45 -61.69
N GLU A 476 -8.07 -4.87 -61.30
CA GLU A 476 -8.32 -5.80 -60.18
C GLU A 476 -8.62 -7.16 -60.81
N ASP A 477 -8.10 -8.24 -60.22
CA ASP A 477 -8.60 -9.58 -60.50
C ASP A 477 -8.79 -10.38 -59.21
N SER A 478 -9.98 -10.97 -59.12
CA SER A 478 -10.48 -11.98 -58.18
C SER A 478 -10.81 -11.58 -56.73
N ASP A 479 -12.04 -11.12 -56.53
CA ASP A 479 -12.83 -11.43 -55.34
C ASP A 479 -14.25 -11.82 -55.80
N ASP A 480 -14.55 -13.12 -55.74
CA ASP A 480 -15.88 -13.68 -56.03
C ASP A 480 -16.71 -13.68 -54.73
N GLU A 481 -17.77 -12.88 -54.80
CA GLU A 481 -19.14 -13.14 -54.33
C GLU A 481 -19.33 -13.85 -52.97
N MET A 482 -19.74 -13.14 -51.91
CA MET A 482 -21.04 -12.49 -51.65
C MET A 482 -21.94 -13.31 -50.72
N LYS A 483 -22.37 -12.58 -49.68
CA LYS A 483 -23.66 -12.65 -48.97
C LYS A 483 -23.88 -13.80 -48.00
N ASP A 484 -24.52 -13.63 -46.86
CA ASP A 484 -24.88 -12.50 -45.98
C ASP A 484 -25.41 -13.28 -44.74
N ALA A 485 -25.06 -12.94 -43.49
CA ALA A 485 -25.80 -12.01 -42.63
C ALA A 485 -27.30 -12.40 -42.55
N GLU A 486 -27.94 -12.66 -41.40
CA GLU A 486 -27.93 -11.91 -40.14
C GLU A 486 -28.52 -12.73 -38.98
N ASP A 487 -28.03 -12.43 -37.76
CA ASP A 487 -28.69 -12.18 -36.46
C ASP A 487 -29.99 -12.92 -36.04
N GLU A 488 -30.30 -13.21 -34.77
CA GLU A 488 -30.05 -12.45 -33.55
C GLU A 488 -30.20 -13.35 -32.28
N GLU A 489 -30.02 -12.71 -31.12
CA GLU A 489 -29.79 -13.12 -29.73
C GLU A 489 -30.63 -14.25 -29.07
N SER A 490 -30.01 -14.92 -28.08
CA SER A 490 -30.47 -14.92 -26.68
C SER A 490 -29.67 -15.90 -25.79
N ASP A 491 -29.21 -15.36 -24.66
CA ASP A 491 -28.89 -15.99 -23.37
C ASP A 491 -28.32 -17.42 -23.35
N LYS A 492 -27.11 -17.57 -22.77
CA LYS A 492 -26.82 -18.67 -21.84
C LYS A 492 -25.53 -18.50 -21.04
N ASP A 493 -25.78 -18.23 -19.77
CA ASP A 493 -25.08 -18.69 -18.59
C ASP A 493 -24.60 -20.16 -18.66
N ALA A 494 -23.47 -20.43 -17.99
CA ALA A 494 -22.88 -21.72 -17.63
C ALA A 494 -22.47 -22.71 -18.75
N THR A 495 -21.21 -22.62 -19.21
CA THR A 495 -20.52 -23.64 -20.00
C THR A 495 -19.96 -24.76 -19.11
N THR A 496 -20.58 -25.95 -19.18
CA THR A 496 -19.99 -27.23 -18.73
C THR A 496 -19.15 -27.85 -19.86
N PRO A 497 -17.98 -28.46 -19.57
CA PRO A 497 -17.15 -29.10 -20.60
C PRO A 497 -17.74 -30.43 -21.08
N ALA A 498 -17.76 -30.64 -22.41
CA ALA A 498 -18.28 -31.85 -23.05
C ALA A 498 -17.27 -33.01 -22.99
N LYS A 499 -17.72 -34.20 -22.57
CA LYS A 499 -17.00 -35.47 -22.83
C LYS A 499 -17.10 -35.76 -24.34
N LYS A 500 -16.00 -36.15 -24.99
CA LYS A 500 -15.98 -36.62 -26.39
C LYS A 500 -16.85 -37.89 -26.50
N VAL A 501 -17.95 -37.82 -27.25
CA VAL A 501 -18.81 -38.98 -27.58
C VAL A 501 -18.40 -39.50 -28.96
N THR A 502 -18.31 -40.81 -29.16
CA THR A 502 -18.02 -41.45 -30.45
C THR A 502 -19.16 -41.17 -31.44
N LYS A 503 -18.86 -40.75 -32.67
CA LYS A 503 -19.87 -40.49 -33.71
C LYS A 503 -20.39 -41.82 -34.27
N LEU A 504 -21.71 -42.06 -34.21
CA LEU A 504 -22.37 -43.19 -34.86
C LEU A 504 -22.58 -42.95 -36.36
N SER A 505 -22.90 -44.01 -37.12
CA SER A 505 -23.24 -43.90 -38.54
C SER A 505 -24.60 -43.21 -38.75
N SER A 506 -24.86 -42.70 -39.95
CA SER A 506 -26.13 -42.01 -40.26
C SER A 506 -27.36 -42.91 -40.06
N GLU A 507 -27.24 -44.19 -40.42
CA GLU A 507 -28.33 -45.18 -40.31
C GLU A 507 -28.65 -45.52 -38.85
N GLU A 508 -27.64 -45.59 -37.98
CA GLU A 508 -27.84 -45.83 -36.54
C GLU A 508 -28.53 -44.64 -35.85
N TYR A 509 -28.26 -43.40 -36.30
CA TYR A 509 -28.95 -42.23 -35.79
C TYR A 509 -30.44 -42.23 -36.12
N GLU A 510 -30.83 -42.71 -37.30
CA GLU A 510 -32.24 -42.79 -37.69
C GLU A 510 -32.98 -43.85 -36.86
N ARG A 511 -32.41 -45.06 -36.75
CA ARG A 511 -33.00 -46.13 -35.95
C ARG A 511 -33.16 -45.77 -34.47
N LEU A 512 -32.15 -45.12 -33.88
CA LEU A 512 -32.19 -44.70 -32.47
C LEU A 512 -33.07 -43.46 -32.26
N ALA A 513 -33.19 -42.57 -33.24
CA ALA A 513 -34.09 -41.44 -33.17
C ALA A 513 -35.56 -41.88 -33.19
N GLU A 514 -35.91 -42.85 -34.05
CA GLU A 514 -37.24 -43.48 -34.09
C GLU A 514 -37.56 -44.19 -32.77
N ALA A 515 -36.64 -45.00 -32.26
CA ALA A 515 -36.80 -45.70 -30.97
C ALA A 515 -36.99 -44.73 -29.79
N ALA A 516 -36.44 -43.51 -29.87
CA ALA A 516 -36.62 -42.46 -28.87
C ALA A 516 -37.82 -41.52 -29.13
N GLY A 517 -38.55 -41.71 -30.24
CA GLY A 517 -39.67 -40.86 -30.65
C GLY A 517 -39.28 -39.40 -30.97
N LEU A 518 -38.06 -39.16 -31.46
CA LEU A 518 -37.51 -37.82 -31.72
C LEU A 518 -37.08 -37.68 -33.19
N SER A 519 -37.10 -36.46 -33.73
CA SER A 519 -36.53 -36.23 -35.07
C SER A 519 -35.01 -36.42 -35.08
N VAL A 520 -34.47 -36.94 -36.18
CA VAL A 520 -33.05 -37.29 -36.35
C VAL A 520 -32.12 -36.12 -35.98
N LYS A 521 -32.46 -34.90 -36.42
CA LYS A 521 -31.70 -33.66 -36.12
C LYS A 521 -31.71 -33.32 -34.62
N LYS A 522 -32.83 -33.55 -33.93
CA LYS A 522 -32.99 -33.28 -32.49
C LYS A 522 -32.31 -34.36 -31.65
N PHE A 523 -32.34 -35.62 -32.09
CA PHE A 523 -31.65 -36.74 -31.46
C PHE A 523 -30.12 -36.56 -31.56
N LYS A 524 -29.58 -36.30 -32.75
CA LYS A 524 -28.14 -36.07 -32.97
C LYS A 524 -27.59 -34.95 -32.08
N ARG A 525 -28.30 -33.82 -31.99
CA ARG A 525 -27.91 -32.70 -31.12
C ARG A 525 -27.90 -33.07 -29.63
N LYS A 526 -28.85 -33.89 -29.17
CA LYS A 526 -28.91 -34.36 -27.77
C LYS A 526 -27.84 -35.43 -27.48
N TYR A 527 -27.56 -36.30 -28.46
CA TYR A 527 -26.53 -37.33 -28.36
C TYR A 527 -25.12 -36.71 -28.29
N GLU A 528 -24.79 -35.76 -29.17
CA GLU A 528 -23.51 -35.03 -29.15
C GLU A 528 -23.32 -34.19 -27.89
N ARG A 529 -24.42 -33.76 -27.27
CA ARG A 529 -24.42 -33.05 -25.98
C ARG A 529 -24.27 -33.97 -24.77
N GLY A 530 -24.42 -35.29 -24.96
CA GLY A 530 -24.36 -36.31 -23.91
C GLY A 530 -25.64 -36.43 -23.08
N ASP A 531 -26.78 -35.97 -23.61
CA ASP A 531 -28.09 -36.02 -22.93
C ASP A 531 -28.84 -37.35 -23.17
N VAL A 532 -28.31 -38.22 -24.03
CA VAL A 532 -28.87 -39.55 -24.35
C VAL A 532 -27.86 -40.61 -23.96
N GLN A 533 -28.28 -41.61 -23.19
CA GLN A 533 -27.47 -42.80 -22.91
C GLN A 533 -28.16 -44.04 -23.49
N LEU A 534 -27.36 -44.94 -24.06
CA LEU A 534 -27.83 -46.24 -24.53
C LEU A 534 -27.82 -47.21 -23.35
N SER A 535 -28.95 -47.88 -23.11
CA SER A 535 -29.01 -48.95 -22.11
C SER A 535 -28.33 -50.21 -22.65
N ALA A 536 -28.03 -51.19 -21.79
CA ALA A 536 -27.39 -52.45 -22.20
C ALA A 536 -28.18 -53.21 -23.29
N ASP A 537 -29.50 -52.99 -23.35
CA ASP A 537 -30.41 -53.57 -24.35
C ASP A 537 -30.50 -52.76 -25.67
N GLY A 538 -29.62 -51.78 -25.87
CA GLY A 538 -29.53 -50.99 -27.11
C GLY A 538 -30.62 -49.91 -27.29
N THR A 539 -31.50 -49.73 -26.30
CA THR A 539 -32.56 -48.70 -26.35
C THR A 539 -32.06 -47.34 -25.84
N PRO A 540 -32.35 -46.24 -26.56
CA PRO A 540 -31.89 -44.90 -26.19
C PRO A 540 -32.79 -44.27 -25.12
N LYS A 541 -32.20 -43.89 -23.98
CA LYS A 541 -32.90 -43.17 -22.90
C LYS A 541 -32.45 -41.71 -22.85
N VAL A 542 -33.41 -40.81 -23.01
CA VAL A 542 -33.17 -39.36 -23.05
C VAL A 542 -33.38 -38.77 -21.66
N PHE A 543 -32.33 -38.20 -21.07
CA PHE A 543 -32.40 -37.59 -19.75
C PHE A 543 -32.65 -36.08 -19.82
N SER A 544 -33.42 -35.55 -18.88
CA SER A 544 -33.55 -34.11 -18.69
C SER A 544 -32.32 -33.55 -17.94
N LYS A 545 -32.02 -32.25 -18.11
CA LYS A 545 -30.89 -31.59 -17.44
C LYS A 545 -30.90 -31.74 -15.91
N LYS A 546 -32.08 -31.83 -15.29
CA LYS A 546 -32.23 -32.02 -13.83
C LYS A 546 -31.87 -33.45 -13.41
N GLU A 547 -32.18 -34.45 -14.24
CA GLU A 547 -31.87 -35.86 -13.98
C GLU A 547 -30.38 -36.17 -14.16
N LEU A 548 -29.75 -35.62 -15.20
CA LEU A 548 -28.29 -35.71 -15.40
C LEU A 548 -27.50 -35.14 -14.20
N LYS A 549 -27.99 -34.04 -13.59
CA LYS A 549 -27.37 -33.45 -12.40
C LYS A 549 -27.53 -34.35 -11.16
N LYS A 550 -28.65 -35.06 -11.04
CA LYS A 550 -28.88 -36.05 -9.97
C LYS A 550 -28.03 -37.31 -10.17
N LEU A 551 -27.95 -37.84 -11.39
CA LEU A 551 -27.14 -39.01 -11.73
C LEU A 551 -25.65 -38.77 -11.49
N ARG A 552 -25.12 -37.61 -11.89
CA ARG A 552 -23.72 -37.25 -11.61
C ARG A 552 -23.42 -37.08 -10.12
N LYS A 553 -24.40 -36.60 -9.35
CA LYS A 553 -24.27 -36.48 -7.89
C LYS A 553 -24.31 -37.86 -7.20
N ALA A 554 -25.01 -38.83 -7.78
CA ALA A 554 -25.03 -40.22 -7.34
C ALA A 554 -23.77 -40.99 -7.74
N GLU A 555 -23.23 -40.80 -8.95
CA GLU A 555 -21.94 -41.38 -9.38
C GLU A 555 -20.78 -40.86 -8.52
N ALA A 556 -20.77 -39.56 -8.20
CA ALA A 556 -19.77 -38.97 -7.31
C ALA A 556 -19.83 -39.51 -5.87
N ALA A 557 -21.01 -39.97 -5.43
CA ALA A 557 -21.18 -40.60 -4.12
C ALA A 557 -20.77 -42.09 -4.10
N ASN A 558 -20.77 -42.77 -5.25
CA ASN A 558 -20.42 -44.20 -5.37
C ASN A 558 -18.94 -44.47 -5.69
N GLN A 559 -18.13 -43.45 -5.98
CA GLN A 559 -16.67 -43.60 -6.13
C GLN A 559 -15.87 -43.40 -4.84
N SER A 560 -16.54 -43.26 -3.70
CA SER A 560 -15.91 -43.33 -2.37
C SER A 560 -16.30 -44.64 -1.69
N THR A 561 -15.37 -45.60 -1.61
CA THR A 561 -15.46 -46.81 -0.78
C THR A 561 -14.21 -46.88 0.15
N PRO A 562 -14.21 -47.67 1.24
CA PRO A 562 -14.84 -47.28 2.52
C PRO A 562 -13.94 -47.58 3.75
N SER A 563 -14.13 -46.91 4.88
CA SER A 563 -13.73 -47.49 6.18
C SER A 563 -14.64 -47.08 7.35
N LYS A 564 -15.37 -48.10 7.86
CA LYS A 564 -15.91 -48.34 9.22
C LYS A 564 -16.82 -47.24 9.82
N SER A 565 -18.01 -47.50 10.33
CA SER A 565 -18.71 -48.74 10.74
C SER A 565 -20.22 -48.48 10.81
N ALA A 566 -20.99 -49.54 10.57
CA ALA A 566 -22.45 -49.54 10.45
C ALA A 566 -23.20 -49.50 11.79
N THR A 567 -24.38 -48.85 11.79
CA THR A 567 -25.59 -49.31 12.51
C THR A 567 -26.83 -48.77 11.75
N GLU A 568 -27.77 -49.65 11.40
CA GLU A 568 -29.03 -49.37 10.65
C GLU A 568 -30.24 -49.04 11.59
N PRO A 569 -31.52 -48.92 11.15
CA PRO A 569 -32.11 -47.72 10.55
C PRO A 569 -33.52 -47.29 11.06
N SER A 570 -33.84 -45.97 10.98
CA SER A 570 -35.16 -45.30 10.65
C SER A 570 -36.39 -45.42 11.61
N PRO A 571 -37.47 -44.58 11.53
CA PRO A 571 -37.84 -43.55 10.53
C PRO A 571 -38.51 -42.20 11.05
N GLU A 572 -38.79 -41.31 10.09
CA GLU A 572 -39.82 -40.24 10.01
C GLU A 572 -39.64 -38.78 10.54
N LYS A 573 -39.51 -37.86 9.56
CA LYS A 573 -40.17 -36.54 9.37
C LYS A 573 -40.56 -35.66 10.59
N LYS A 574 -39.94 -34.48 10.72
CA LYS A 574 -40.59 -33.13 10.59
C LYS A 574 -39.64 -31.94 10.87
N LYS A 575 -39.77 -30.92 10.01
CA LYS A 575 -39.52 -29.46 10.17
C LYS A 575 -38.84 -28.95 11.46
N LYS A 576 -37.69 -28.26 11.33
CA LYS A 576 -37.45 -26.82 11.66
C LYS A 576 -35.95 -26.50 11.58
N ARG A 577 -35.61 -25.30 11.08
CA ARG A 577 -34.25 -24.75 11.01
C ARG A 577 -33.90 -24.04 12.34
N LYS A 578 -32.79 -24.47 12.96
CA LYS A 578 -31.88 -23.75 13.89
C LYS A 578 -30.53 -24.48 13.76
N HIS A 579 -29.50 -23.81 13.27
CA HIS A 579 -28.36 -23.25 14.02
C HIS A 579 -27.60 -24.34 14.79
N ASP A 580 -26.41 -24.70 14.28
CA ASP A 580 -25.30 -25.32 15.01
C ASP A 580 -24.00 -24.99 14.26
N ASP A 581 -23.18 -24.15 14.89
CA ASP A 581 -21.75 -23.93 14.63
C ASP A 581 -21.10 -24.05 16.02
N GLU A 582 -20.92 -25.28 16.50
CA GLU A 582 -20.08 -25.60 17.67
C GLU A 582 -19.48 -26.98 17.46
N GLU A 583 -18.40 -27.09 16.68
CA GLU A 583 -17.55 -28.29 16.72
C GLU A 583 -16.05 -28.06 16.36
N GLU A 584 -15.58 -26.82 16.25
CA GLU A 584 -14.14 -26.54 15.98
C GLU A 584 -13.32 -26.06 17.20
N GLU A 585 -13.90 -25.87 18.39
CA GLU A 585 -13.15 -25.37 19.58
C GLU A 585 -12.60 -26.46 20.53
N LEU A 586 -12.86 -27.76 20.29
CA LEU A 586 -12.46 -28.83 21.22
C LEU A 586 -11.11 -29.49 20.92
N GLU A 587 -10.46 -29.19 19.79
CA GLU A 587 -9.13 -29.75 19.48
C GLU A 587 -7.95 -28.83 19.88
N SER A 588 -8.16 -27.52 20.03
CA SER A 588 -7.10 -26.57 20.42
C SER A 588 -6.81 -26.61 21.93
N THR A 589 -7.83 -26.88 22.76
CA THR A 589 -7.72 -26.86 24.23
C THR A 589 -7.02 -28.08 24.84
N LYS A 590 -6.85 -29.18 24.09
CA LYS A 590 -6.10 -30.38 24.53
C LYS A 590 -4.59 -30.29 24.31
N LYS A 591 -4.10 -29.43 23.42
CA LYS A 591 -2.65 -29.23 23.20
C LYS A 591 -2.02 -28.30 24.25
N ASP A 592 -2.73 -27.27 24.70
CA ASP A 592 -2.20 -26.32 25.70
C ASP A 592 -2.19 -26.86 27.14
N LYS A 593 -3.09 -27.80 27.49
CA LYS A 593 -3.03 -28.49 28.79
C LYS A 593 -1.88 -29.48 28.92
N LYS A 594 -1.29 -29.93 27.80
CA LYS A 594 -0.15 -30.88 27.81
C LYS A 594 1.22 -30.20 27.92
N GLN A 595 1.32 -28.92 27.55
CA GLN A 595 2.56 -28.13 27.72
C GLN A 595 2.69 -27.50 29.11
N LYS A 596 1.59 -27.13 29.78
CA LYS A 596 1.63 -26.59 31.15
C LYS A 596 1.96 -27.61 32.25
N LYS A 597 1.85 -28.92 32.00
CA LYS A 597 2.24 -29.98 32.95
C LYS A 597 3.71 -30.41 32.89
N LYS A 598 4.48 -30.01 31.86
CA LYS A 598 5.91 -30.35 31.73
C LYS A 598 6.87 -29.30 32.31
N LYS A 599 6.41 -28.10 32.65
CA LYS A 599 7.23 -26.99 33.20
C LYS A 599 7.19 -26.86 34.73
N ARG A 600 6.51 -27.77 35.44
CA ARG A 600 6.34 -27.70 36.91
C ARG A 600 7.12 -28.77 37.69
N HIS A 601 8.03 -29.50 37.03
CA HIS A 601 8.76 -30.62 37.66
C HIS A 601 10.29 -30.55 37.49
N SER A 602 10.86 -29.37 37.23
CA SER A 602 12.31 -29.20 37.06
C SER A 602 12.97 -28.20 38.03
N ASP A 603 12.25 -27.68 39.03
CA ASP A 603 12.81 -26.77 40.03
C ASP A 603 12.50 -27.28 41.46
N VAL A 604 12.90 -28.52 41.77
CA VAL A 604 13.19 -28.99 43.14
C VAL A 604 14.17 -30.17 43.01
N GLU A 605 15.47 -29.87 43.08
CA GLU A 605 16.54 -30.62 43.76
C GLU A 605 17.85 -29.83 43.71
#